data_AF-A0A973XIV1-F1
#
_entry.id   AF-A0A973XIV1-F1
#
_cell.length_a   1.000
_cell.length_b   1.000
_cell.length_c   1.000
_cell.angle_alpha   90.00
_cell.angle_beta   90.00
_cell.angle_gamma   90.00
#
_symmetry.space_group_name_H-M   'P 1'
#
loop_
_entity.id
_entity.type
_entity.pdbx_description
1 polymer ?
#
loop_
_entity_poly.entity_id
_entity_poly.type
_entity_poly.pdbx_seq_one_letter_code
_entity_poly.pdbx_strand_id
1 'polypeptide(L)'
;MFEYFRVERRTPNLATRVNYILSLPISELHVLARDDIRTIQDLKGKKVNFGPAGSGSSLTGTIVFQRLGIPVQQVMIDQSSALQQLRAGEVSALVRVVTKPVDFFAKIPAGSGLHLLSVPYSKSMADYYGIGEFTDKEYPGLVPAGRTVDTIGVPAVLAVYNWAPNTPRYAKVERLVTRLFENWDKLQKPPFHPKWREINPAATVPGWTRFAVADRMVQKMRADGAARQQKSLRTDFQEFLASSGPNPESDREALFRQFLQWQQTRTAKPQ
;
A
#
# COMPACT_ATOMS: atom_id res chain seq x y z
N MET A 1 11.51 -7.83 -3.04
CA MET A 1 10.95 -9.07 -3.65
C MET A 1 11.46 -9.31 -5.07
N PHE A 2 11.33 -8.37 -6.01
CA PHE A 2 11.84 -8.53 -7.38
C PHE A 2 13.33 -8.89 -7.44
N GLU A 3 14.14 -8.14 -6.71
CA GLU A 3 15.57 -8.36 -6.59
C GLU A 3 15.93 -9.70 -5.96
N TYR A 4 15.13 -10.19 -5.01
CA TYR A 4 15.31 -11.53 -4.46
C TYR A 4 15.14 -12.60 -5.55
N PHE A 5 14.13 -12.49 -6.42
CA PHE A 5 13.96 -13.44 -7.54
C PHE A 5 15.06 -13.30 -8.61
N ARG A 6 15.58 -12.09 -8.81
CA ARG A 6 16.69 -11.82 -9.72
C ARG A 6 17.99 -12.43 -9.23
N VAL A 7 18.34 -12.20 -7.96
CA VAL A 7 19.64 -12.55 -7.37
C VAL A 7 19.65 -13.98 -6.82
N GLU A 8 18.68 -14.31 -5.95
CA GLU A 8 18.67 -15.60 -5.24
C GLU A 8 18.10 -16.73 -6.09
N ARG A 9 17.02 -16.47 -6.83
CA ARG A 9 16.42 -17.45 -7.74
C ARG A 9 17.04 -17.44 -9.14
N ARG A 10 17.94 -16.49 -9.43
CA ARG A 10 18.62 -16.32 -10.73
C ARG A 10 17.67 -16.38 -11.92
N THR A 11 16.47 -15.81 -11.76
CA THR A 11 15.42 -15.93 -12.77
C THR A 11 15.78 -15.06 -13.98
N PRO A 12 16.04 -15.66 -15.15
CA PRO A 12 16.51 -14.89 -16.30
C PRO A 12 15.43 -13.95 -16.82
N ASN A 13 15.85 -12.77 -17.29
CA ASN A 13 15.02 -11.79 -17.98
C ASN A 13 13.78 -11.35 -17.18
N LEU A 14 13.83 -11.38 -15.85
CA LEU A 14 12.67 -11.04 -15.03
C LEU A 14 12.18 -9.60 -15.29
N ALA A 15 13.12 -8.65 -15.44
CA ALA A 15 12.86 -7.24 -15.75
C ALA A 15 12.07 -7.02 -17.05
N THR A 16 12.19 -7.90 -18.05
CA THR A 16 11.46 -7.78 -19.31
C THR A 16 10.18 -8.60 -19.32
N ARG A 17 10.05 -9.57 -18.42
CA ARG A 17 8.92 -10.50 -18.32
C ARG A 17 7.82 -10.05 -17.39
N VAL A 18 8.11 -9.19 -16.42
CA VAL A 18 7.14 -8.75 -15.43
C VAL A 18 7.20 -7.23 -15.29
N ASN A 19 6.04 -6.61 -15.49
CA ASN A 19 5.85 -5.17 -15.35
C ASN A 19 4.88 -4.89 -14.20
N TYR A 20 4.91 -3.68 -13.64
CA TYR A 20 3.91 -3.25 -12.66
C TYR A 20 2.77 -2.48 -13.34
N ILE A 21 1.58 -2.59 -12.78
CA ILE A 21 0.38 -1.82 -13.15
C ILE A 21 0.22 -0.63 -12.19
N LEU A 22 0.24 -0.90 -10.89
CA LEU A 22 0.07 0.08 -9.81
C LEU A 22 1.00 -0.22 -8.64
N SER A 23 1.42 0.83 -7.95
CA SER A 23 1.88 0.70 -6.57
C SER A 23 0.65 0.53 -5.68
N LEU A 24 0.69 -0.45 -4.78
CA LEU A 24 -0.38 -0.70 -3.81
C LEU A 24 -0.04 -0.06 -2.46
N PRO A 25 -1.03 0.10 -1.56
CA PRO A 25 -0.80 0.59 -0.22
C PRO A 25 0.21 -0.29 0.51
N ILE A 26 0.99 0.34 1.38
CA ILE A 26 1.98 -0.37 2.20
C ILE A 26 1.26 -1.39 3.09
N SER A 27 1.79 -2.60 3.12
CA SER A 27 1.42 -3.64 4.08
C SER A 27 2.44 -3.67 5.21
N GLU A 28 2.06 -4.08 6.40
CA GLU A 28 2.93 -4.10 7.56
C GLU A 28 3.32 -5.53 7.92
N LEU A 29 4.56 -5.72 8.38
CA LEU A 29 4.99 -6.99 8.94
C LEU A 29 4.44 -7.13 10.37
N HIS A 30 3.51 -8.05 10.56
CA HIS A 30 2.98 -8.41 11.86
C HIS A 30 3.72 -9.66 12.34
N VAL A 31 4.33 -9.59 13.52
CA VAL A 31 4.89 -10.74 14.21
C VAL A 31 4.17 -10.87 15.53
N LEU A 32 3.21 -11.79 15.60
CA LEU A 32 2.43 -12.04 16.80
C LEU A 32 3.08 -13.17 17.58
N ALA A 33 3.35 -12.92 18.86
CA ALA A 33 3.97 -13.89 19.75
C ALA A 33 3.21 -13.96 21.07
N ARG A 34 3.57 -14.92 21.91
CA ARG A 34 3.15 -14.97 23.31
C ARG A 34 3.98 -14.00 24.16
N ASP A 35 3.46 -13.64 25.33
CA ASP A 35 4.10 -12.70 26.25
C ASP A 35 5.47 -13.19 26.81
N ASP A 36 5.75 -14.49 26.77
CA ASP A 36 7.05 -15.05 27.15
C ASP A 36 8.15 -14.75 26.12
N ILE A 37 7.79 -14.41 24.89
CA ILE A 37 8.70 -13.97 23.83
C ILE A 37 8.68 -12.44 23.81
N ARG A 38 9.74 -11.77 24.29
CA ARG A 38 9.73 -10.31 24.47
C ARG A 38 10.25 -9.56 23.25
N THR A 39 11.17 -10.17 22.51
CA THR A 39 11.86 -9.54 21.38
C THR A 39 11.88 -10.48 20.18
N ILE A 40 12.11 -9.94 18.98
CA ILE A 40 12.28 -10.76 17.78
C ILE A 40 13.49 -11.70 17.89
N GLN A 41 14.52 -11.32 18.66
CA GLN A 41 15.71 -12.13 18.92
C GLN A 41 15.39 -13.40 19.71
N ASP A 42 14.40 -13.36 20.60
CA ASP A 42 13.97 -14.52 21.39
C ASP A 42 13.43 -15.66 20.50
N LEU A 43 13.10 -15.37 19.24
CA LEU A 43 12.65 -16.39 18.29
C LEU A 43 13.79 -17.25 17.74
N LYS A 44 15.06 -16.94 18.03
CA LYS A 44 16.20 -17.72 17.54
C LYS A 44 16.07 -19.21 17.90
N GLY A 45 16.08 -20.05 16.87
CA GLY A 45 15.94 -21.51 16.97
C GLY A 45 14.53 -22.01 17.25
N LYS A 46 13.55 -21.13 17.50
CA LYS A 46 12.15 -21.49 17.80
C LYS A 46 11.35 -21.73 16.52
N LYS A 47 10.18 -22.37 16.68
CA LYS A 47 9.20 -22.57 15.62
C LYS A 47 8.44 -21.27 15.35
N VAL A 48 8.47 -20.80 14.11
CA VAL A 48 7.77 -19.57 13.69
C VAL A 48 6.95 -19.88 12.46
N ASN A 49 5.64 -19.60 12.51
CA ASN A 49 4.78 -19.76 11.35
C ASN A 49 4.89 -18.59 10.39
N PHE A 50 5.05 -18.87 9.11
CA PHE A 50 5.21 -17.87 8.06
C PHE A 50 3.99 -17.79 7.11
N GLY A 51 2.95 -18.58 7.40
CA GLY A 51 1.82 -18.78 6.50
C GLY A 51 2.08 -19.86 5.46
N PRO A 52 1.07 -20.19 4.64
CA PRO A 52 1.20 -21.21 3.59
C PRO A 52 2.36 -20.89 2.64
N ALA A 53 3.02 -21.94 2.15
CA ALA A 53 4.11 -21.82 1.20
C ALA A 53 3.69 -21.02 -0.04
N GLY A 54 4.53 -20.08 -0.48
CA GLY A 54 4.26 -19.22 -1.63
C GLY A 54 3.40 -17.99 -1.31
N SER A 55 2.88 -17.85 -0.09
CA SER A 55 2.23 -16.61 0.35
C SER A 55 3.23 -15.46 0.47
N GLY A 56 2.73 -14.22 0.32
CA GLY A 56 3.56 -13.02 0.50
C GLY A 56 4.20 -12.93 1.89
N SER A 57 3.52 -13.46 2.93
CA SER A 57 4.06 -13.57 4.29
C SER A 57 5.22 -14.56 4.35
N SER A 58 5.09 -15.71 3.67
CA SER A 58 6.14 -16.74 3.70
C SER A 58 7.44 -16.30 3.08
N LEU A 59 7.36 -15.64 1.92
CA LEU A 59 8.51 -15.10 1.24
C LEU A 59 9.12 -13.93 2.01
N THR A 60 8.30 -12.94 2.37
CA THR A 60 8.79 -11.71 3.01
C THR A 60 9.35 -12.00 4.39
N GLY A 61 8.65 -12.79 5.20
CA GLY A 61 9.12 -13.16 6.53
C GLY A 61 10.45 -13.92 6.46
N THR A 62 10.60 -14.87 5.53
CA THR A 62 11.89 -15.57 5.34
C THR A 62 13.03 -14.59 5.08
N ILE A 63 12.84 -13.66 4.13
CA ILE A 63 13.86 -12.66 3.78
C ILE A 63 14.19 -11.76 4.97
N VAL A 64 13.17 -11.31 5.71
CA VAL A 64 13.35 -10.44 6.88
C VAL A 64 14.14 -11.15 7.97
N PHE A 65 13.76 -12.37 8.35
CA PHE A 65 14.47 -13.12 9.40
C PHE A 65 15.92 -13.46 8.99
N GLN A 66 16.16 -13.78 7.71
CA GLN A 66 17.50 -13.95 7.16
C GLN A 66 18.34 -12.67 7.28
N ARG A 67 17.79 -11.51 6.90
CA ARG A 67 18.47 -10.20 7.01
C ARG A 67 18.74 -9.78 8.44
N LEU A 68 17.88 -10.16 9.38
CA LEU A 68 18.09 -9.92 10.80
C LEU A 68 19.11 -10.90 11.41
N GLY A 69 19.51 -11.94 10.69
CA GLY A 69 20.41 -12.98 11.22
C GLY A 69 19.76 -13.82 12.32
N ILE A 70 18.44 -13.98 12.28
CA ILE A 70 17.66 -14.73 13.29
C ILE A 70 17.22 -16.06 12.66
N PRO A 71 18.01 -17.14 12.80
CA PRO A 71 17.62 -18.44 12.30
C PRO A 71 16.43 -18.98 13.10
N VAL A 72 15.39 -19.46 12.41
CA VAL A 72 14.18 -20.01 13.01
C VAL A 72 13.78 -21.31 12.31
N GLN A 73 13.02 -22.15 13.01
CA GLN A 73 12.39 -23.32 12.41
C GLN A 73 11.09 -22.87 11.73
N GLN A 74 11.08 -22.79 10.40
CA GLN A 74 9.91 -22.31 9.66
C GLN A 74 8.78 -23.33 9.68
N VAL A 75 7.59 -22.88 10.05
CA VAL A 75 6.33 -23.60 9.89
C VAL A 75 5.51 -22.89 8.81
N MET A 76 4.85 -23.65 7.94
CA MET A 76 4.11 -23.12 6.77
C MET A 76 2.66 -23.60 6.74
N ILE A 77 1.89 -23.23 7.75
CA ILE A 77 0.45 -23.55 7.87
C ILE A 77 -0.40 -22.29 7.77
N ASP A 78 -1.72 -22.46 7.61
CA ASP A 78 -2.64 -21.33 7.55
C ASP A 78 -2.68 -20.54 8.87
N GLN A 79 -3.15 -19.30 8.79
CA GLN A 79 -3.08 -18.36 9.91
C GLN A 79 -4.02 -18.72 11.06
N SER A 80 -5.13 -19.40 10.79
CA SER A 80 -6.09 -19.81 11.82
C SER A 80 -5.51 -20.96 12.64
N SER A 81 -5.00 -22.00 11.99
CA SER A 81 -4.30 -23.10 12.67
C SER A 81 -3.03 -22.62 13.38
N ALA A 82 -2.27 -21.69 12.79
CA ALA A 82 -1.11 -21.11 13.45
C ALA A 82 -1.46 -20.35 14.73
N LEU A 83 -2.58 -19.63 14.77
CA LEU A 83 -3.03 -18.95 15.98
C LEU A 83 -3.40 -19.93 17.08
N GLN A 84 -4.03 -21.06 16.73
CA GLN A 84 -4.32 -22.13 17.68
C GLN A 84 -3.03 -22.74 18.24
N GLN A 85 -2.07 -23.08 17.38
CA GLN A 85 -0.77 -23.61 17.78
C GLN A 85 0.05 -22.61 18.60
N LEU A 86 -0.05 -21.31 18.30
CA LEU A 86 0.63 -20.25 19.06
C LEU A 86 0.13 -20.22 20.50
N ARG A 87 -1.19 -20.29 20.68
CA ARG A 87 -1.83 -20.36 22.00
C ARG A 87 -1.48 -21.65 22.74
N ALA A 88 -1.35 -22.77 22.02
CA ALA A 88 -1.05 -24.07 22.60
C ALA A 88 0.42 -24.27 23.01
N GLY A 89 1.34 -23.38 22.62
CA GLY A 89 2.77 -23.58 22.91
C GLY A 89 3.59 -24.06 21.71
N GLU A 90 2.94 -24.63 20.69
CA GLU A 90 3.56 -25.42 19.63
C GLU A 90 4.37 -24.60 18.62
N VAL A 91 3.92 -23.37 18.33
CA VAL A 91 4.70 -22.34 17.64
C VAL A 91 4.92 -21.16 18.58
N SER A 92 6.05 -20.46 18.43
CA SER A 92 6.42 -19.34 19.31
C SER A 92 6.02 -17.98 18.75
N ALA A 93 5.83 -17.89 17.43
CA ALA A 93 5.25 -16.72 16.78
C ALA A 93 4.58 -17.11 15.46
N LEU A 94 3.72 -16.23 14.96
CA LEU A 94 3.26 -16.24 13.58
C LEU A 94 3.55 -14.90 12.90
N VAL A 95 3.85 -14.97 11.61
CA VAL A 95 4.20 -13.84 10.76
C VAL A 95 3.12 -13.63 9.71
N ARG A 96 2.70 -12.38 9.56
CA ARG A 96 1.81 -11.94 8.48
C ARG A 96 2.31 -10.66 7.86
N VAL A 97 2.17 -10.54 6.55
CA VAL A 97 2.35 -9.30 5.81
C VAL A 97 1.02 -8.94 5.21
N VAL A 98 0.41 -7.89 5.75
CA VAL A 98 -0.95 -7.46 5.40
C VAL A 98 -1.12 -6.00 5.78
N THR A 99 -2.03 -5.32 5.10
CA THR A 99 -2.40 -3.95 5.45
C THR A 99 -3.13 -3.90 6.79
N LYS A 100 -2.73 -2.99 7.68
CA LYS A 100 -3.49 -2.62 8.87
C LYS A 100 -4.64 -1.63 8.57
N PRO A 101 -5.73 -1.62 9.37
CA PRO A 101 -6.07 -2.65 10.35
C PRO A 101 -6.55 -3.93 9.65
N VAL A 102 -6.49 -5.07 10.35
CA VAL A 102 -7.07 -6.34 9.88
C VAL A 102 -7.74 -7.06 11.03
N ASP A 103 -8.96 -7.52 10.80
CA ASP A 103 -9.84 -8.19 11.77
C ASP A 103 -9.14 -9.30 12.57
N PHE A 104 -8.27 -10.05 11.91
CA PHE A 104 -7.54 -11.15 12.53
C PHE A 104 -6.75 -10.73 13.77
N PHE A 105 -6.14 -9.55 13.76
CA PHE A 105 -5.41 -9.00 14.91
C PHE A 105 -6.31 -8.09 15.76
N ALA A 106 -7.19 -7.30 15.15
CA ALA A 106 -8.07 -6.37 15.86
C ALA A 106 -9.07 -7.08 16.79
N LYS A 107 -9.43 -8.33 16.50
CA LYS A 107 -10.32 -9.15 17.34
C LYS A 107 -9.62 -9.90 18.47
N ILE A 108 -8.29 -9.77 18.61
CA ILE A 108 -7.58 -10.38 19.73
C ILE A 108 -7.78 -9.50 20.97
N PRO A 109 -8.37 -10.02 22.07
CA PRO A 109 -8.64 -9.23 23.25
C PRO A 109 -7.35 -8.94 24.04
N ALA A 110 -7.37 -7.81 24.76
CA ALA A 110 -6.35 -7.52 25.77
C ALA A 110 -6.29 -8.64 26.82
N GLY A 111 -5.09 -8.91 27.34
CA GLY A 111 -4.88 -9.98 28.33
C GLY A 111 -4.96 -11.40 27.76
N SER A 112 -4.97 -11.57 26.43
CA SER A 112 -4.94 -12.89 25.78
C SER A 112 -3.59 -13.63 25.90
N GLY A 113 -2.59 -13.03 26.54
CA GLY A 113 -1.23 -13.56 26.62
C GLY A 113 -0.45 -13.43 25.31
N LEU A 114 -0.96 -12.62 24.36
CA LEU A 114 -0.38 -12.40 23.04
C LEU A 114 -0.10 -10.92 22.82
N HIS A 115 0.96 -10.62 22.08
CA HIS A 115 1.38 -9.27 21.73
C HIS A 115 2.10 -9.22 20.38
N LEU A 116 2.21 -8.01 19.82
CA LEU A 116 2.99 -7.76 18.60
C LEU A 116 4.46 -7.49 18.97
N LEU A 117 5.38 -8.24 18.38
CA LEU A 117 6.81 -7.98 18.53
C LEU A 117 7.22 -6.77 17.68
N SER A 118 8.03 -5.90 18.28
CA SER A 118 8.67 -4.80 17.57
C SER A 118 9.70 -5.34 16.57
N VAL A 119 9.65 -4.82 15.34
CA VAL A 119 10.62 -5.07 14.28
C VAL A 119 11.14 -3.71 13.78
N PRO A 120 12.08 -3.09 14.50
CA PRO A 120 12.50 -1.74 14.19
C PRO A 120 13.19 -1.70 12.82
N TYR A 121 12.95 -0.61 12.10
CA TYR A 121 13.64 -0.35 10.84
C TYR A 121 15.15 -0.24 11.08
N SER A 122 15.93 -0.88 10.22
CA SER A 122 17.39 -0.85 10.28
C SER A 122 17.99 -0.75 8.89
N LYS A 123 19.28 -0.40 8.81
CA LYS A 123 19.99 -0.26 7.53
C LYS A 123 19.92 -1.52 6.66
N SER A 124 19.83 -2.71 7.26
CA SER A 124 19.68 -3.97 6.50
C SER A 124 18.34 -4.09 5.77
N MET A 125 17.38 -3.22 6.06
CA MET A 125 16.05 -3.19 5.44
C MET A 125 15.88 -2.05 4.42
N ALA A 126 16.88 -1.17 4.29
CA ALA A 126 16.72 0.13 3.63
C ALA A 126 16.40 0.05 2.14
N ASP A 127 16.80 -1.03 1.47
CA ASP A 127 16.63 -1.15 0.02
C ASP A 127 15.20 -1.52 -0.41
N TYR A 128 14.41 -2.14 0.47
CA TYR A 128 13.14 -2.77 0.09
C TYR A 128 11.96 -2.47 1.01
N TYR A 129 12.22 -2.00 2.23
CA TYR A 129 11.20 -1.82 3.24
C TYR A 129 11.18 -0.38 3.71
N GLY A 130 10.01 0.07 4.14
CA GLY A 130 9.81 1.36 4.78
C GLY A 130 9.70 1.21 6.29
N ILE A 131 9.50 2.35 6.96
CA ILE A 131 9.11 2.38 8.36
C ILE A 131 7.62 2.03 8.47
N GLY A 132 7.25 1.28 9.50
CA GLY A 132 5.87 1.05 9.88
C GLY A 132 5.74 1.09 11.39
N GLU A 133 4.51 1.23 11.87
CA GLU A 133 4.20 1.18 13.29
C GLU A 133 2.79 0.61 13.48
N PHE A 134 2.47 0.17 14.68
CA PHE A 134 1.12 -0.19 15.11
C PHE A 134 0.71 0.67 16.30
N THR A 135 -0.54 1.13 16.30
CA THR A 135 -1.11 1.90 17.41
C THR A 135 -2.29 1.15 18.04
N ASP A 136 -2.72 1.62 19.22
CA ASP A 136 -3.93 1.18 19.88
C ASP A 136 -5.21 1.47 19.08
N LYS A 137 -5.18 2.43 18.15
CA LYS A 137 -6.32 2.69 17.24
C LYS A 137 -6.57 1.54 16.28
N GLU A 138 -5.50 0.87 15.84
CA GLU A 138 -5.62 -0.30 14.97
C GLU A 138 -5.81 -1.59 15.76
N TYR A 139 -5.06 -1.76 16.85
CA TYR A 139 -5.02 -3.01 17.62
C TYR A 139 -5.07 -2.78 19.13
N PRO A 140 -6.23 -2.35 19.69
CA PRO A 140 -6.35 -1.97 21.10
C PRO A 140 -6.08 -3.12 22.08
N GLY A 141 -6.25 -4.38 21.64
CA GLY A 141 -5.94 -5.56 22.45
C GLY A 141 -4.48 -6.02 22.41
N LEU A 142 -3.67 -5.48 21.49
CA LEU A 142 -2.27 -5.89 21.28
C LEU A 142 -1.27 -4.75 21.48
N VAL A 143 -1.72 -3.50 21.42
CA VAL A 143 -0.91 -2.30 21.61
C VAL A 143 -1.49 -1.50 22.78
N PRO A 144 -0.70 -1.23 23.84
CA PRO A 144 -1.17 -0.41 24.95
C PRO A 144 -1.59 1.00 24.51
N ALA A 145 -2.61 1.55 25.17
CA ALA A 145 -3.14 2.88 24.87
C ALA A 145 -2.03 3.96 24.87
N GLY A 146 -2.01 4.78 23.82
CA GLY A 146 -1.02 5.85 23.65
C GLY A 146 0.41 5.37 23.36
N ARG A 147 0.62 4.08 23.09
CA ARG A 147 1.92 3.53 22.67
C ARG A 147 1.90 3.10 21.21
N THR A 148 3.11 2.92 20.69
CA THR A 148 3.37 2.36 19.36
C THR A 148 4.19 1.08 19.47
N VAL A 149 4.05 0.21 18.48
CA VAL A 149 4.96 -0.93 18.24
C VAL A 149 5.57 -0.75 16.85
N ASP A 150 6.88 -0.54 16.80
CA ASP A 150 7.60 -0.37 15.54
C ASP A 150 7.57 -1.64 14.70
N THR A 151 7.47 -1.47 13.40
CA THR A 151 7.61 -2.55 12.43
C THR A 151 8.21 -2.02 11.12
N ILE A 152 8.24 -2.86 10.10
CA ILE A 152 8.60 -2.47 8.74
C ILE A 152 7.36 -2.41 7.85
N GLY A 153 7.34 -1.39 7.00
CA GLY A 153 6.43 -1.29 5.88
C GLY A 153 6.96 -2.11 4.70
N VAL A 154 6.08 -2.89 4.09
CA VAL A 154 6.34 -3.73 2.93
C VAL A 154 5.60 -3.13 1.73
N PRO A 155 6.33 -2.46 0.82
CA PRO A 155 5.76 -1.99 -0.44
C PRO A 155 5.22 -3.16 -1.26
N ALA A 156 4.05 -2.95 -1.87
CA ALA A 156 3.41 -3.94 -2.74
C ALA A 156 3.12 -3.32 -4.10
N VAL A 157 3.13 -4.16 -5.14
CA VAL A 157 2.77 -3.76 -6.50
C VAL A 157 1.75 -4.73 -7.06
N LEU A 158 0.81 -4.21 -7.84
CA LEU A 158 0.01 -5.03 -8.73
C LEU A 158 0.86 -5.31 -9.97
N ALA A 159 1.42 -6.52 -10.06
CA ALA A 159 2.29 -6.92 -11.16
C ALA A 159 1.54 -7.72 -12.23
N VAL A 160 2.11 -7.73 -13.44
CA VAL A 160 1.59 -8.51 -14.57
C VAL A 160 2.71 -9.06 -15.42
N TYR A 161 2.48 -10.24 -16.00
CA TYR A 161 3.37 -10.77 -17.02
C TYR A 161 3.29 -9.92 -18.29
N ASN A 162 4.44 -9.51 -18.79
CA ASN A 162 4.60 -8.69 -19.98
C ASN A 162 4.47 -9.57 -21.25
N TRP A 163 3.25 -9.97 -21.56
CA TRP A 163 2.95 -10.72 -22.80
C TRP A 163 3.32 -9.88 -24.03
N ALA A 164 3.72 -10.55 -25.10
CA ALA A 164 3.91 -9.88 -26.38
C ALA A 164 2.60 -9.23 -26.85
N PRO A 165 2.65 -8.00 -27.42
CA PRO A 165 1.50 -7.38 -28.05
C PRO A 165 0.84 -8.27 -29.10
N ASN A 166 -0.41 -7.98 -29.46
CA ASN A 166 -1.17 -8.72 -30.47
C ASN A 166 -1.40 -10.21 -30.16
N THR A 167 -1.30 -10.60 -28.88
CA THR A 167 -1.64 -11.96 -28.43
C THR A 167 -2.96 -11.99 -27.67
N PRO A 168 -3.69 -13.13 -27.66
CA PRO A 168 -4.92 -13.26 -26.86
C PRO A 168 -4.70 -13.02 -25.37
N ARG A 169 -3.51 -13.38 -24.83
CA ARG A 169 -3.16 -13.14 -23.43
C ARG A 169 -2.95 -11.66 -23.14
N TYR A 170 -2.24 -10.95 -24.01
CA TYR A 170 -2.08 -9.50 -23.91
C TYR A 170 -3.43 -8.77 -23.95
N ALA A 171 -4.30 -9.12 -24.91
CA ALA A 171 -5.63 -8.50 -25.02
C ALA A 171 -6.51 -8.70 -23.77
N LYS A 172 -6.41 -9.85 -23.10
CA LYS A 172 -7.10 -10.10 -21.81
C LYS A 172 -6.57 -9.20 -20.71
N VAL A 173 -5.25 -9.07 -20.59
CA VAL A 173 -4.60 -8.20 -19.59
C VAL A 173 -4.91 -6.73 -19.87
N GLU A 174 -4.81 -6.29 -21.12
CA GLU A 174 -5.15 -4.94 -21.54
C GLU A 174 -6.59 -4.60 -21.14
N ARG A 175 -7.55 -5.48 -21.43
CA ARG A 175 -8.94 -5.28 -21.02
C ARG A 175 -9.09 -5.13 -19.51
N LEU A 176 -8.43 -5.98 -18.71
CA LEU A 176 -8.46 -5.88 -17.25
C LEU A 176 -7.92 -4.54 -16.77
N VAL A 177 -6.73 -4.15 -17.27
CA VAL A 177 -6.04 -2.91 -16.86
C VAL A 177 -6.87 -1.69 -17.27
N THR A 178 -7.36 -1.64 -18.50
CA THR A 178 -8.22 -0.53 -18.95
C THR A 178 -9.47 -0.41 -18.08
N ARG A 179 -10.17 -1.52 -17.79
CA ARG A 179 -11.36 -1.50 -16.92
C ARG A 179 -11.05 -1.07 -15.49
N LEU A 180 -9.89 -1.46 -14.96
CA LEU A 180 -9.43 -1.05 -13.63
C LEU A 180 -9.34 0.49 -13.54
N PHE A 181 -8.65 1.12 -14.49
CA PHE A 181 -8.47 2.58 -14.50
C PHE A 181 -9.76 3.34 -14.86
N GLU A 182 -10.60 2.81 -15.76
CA GLU A 182 -11.91 3.40 -16.08
C GLU A 182 -12.86 3.43 -14.88
N ASN A 183 -12.69 2.51 -13.92
CA ASN A 183 -13.52 2.42 -12.72
C ASN A 183 -12.83 3.00 -11.47
N TRP A 184 -11.79 3.83 -11.63
CA TRP A 184 -11.00 4.34 -10.52
C TRP A 184 -11.85 5.00 -9.42
N ASP A 185 -12.76 5.90 -9.80
CA ASP A 185 -13.63 6.62 -8.86
C ASP A 185 -14.57 5.68 -8.08
N LYS A 186 -14.92 4.53 -8.66
CA LYS A 186 -15.74 3.51 -8.00
C LYS A 186 -14.93 2.77 -6.93
N LEU A 187 -13.66 2.47 -7.21
CA LEU A 187 -12.76 1.79 -6.27
C LEU A 187 -12.47 2.60 -5.01
N GLN A 188 -12.62 3.93 -5.07
CA GLN A 188 -12.45 4.82 -3.92
C GLN A 188 -13.66 4.85 -2.95
N LYS A 189 -14.76 4.17 -3.29
CA LYS A 189 -16.03 4.20 -2.55
C LYS A 189 -16.40 2.80 -2.01
N PRO A 190 -17.25 2.70 -0.96
CA PRO A 190 -17.79 1.41 -0.52
C PRO A 190 -18.47 0.65 -1.68
N PRO A 191 -18.43 -0.70 -1.70
CA PRO A 191 -17.94 -1.61 -0.67
C PRO A 191 -16.43 -1.93 -0.78
N PHE A 192 -15.67 -1.20 -1.61
CA PHE A 192 -14.23 -1.45 -1.77
C PHE A 192 -13.42 -0.99 -0.55
N HIS A 193 -12.23 -1.58 -0.40
CA HIS A 193 -11.37 -1.32 0.75
C HIS A 193 -10.94 0.17 0.83
N PRO A 194 -11.05 0.85 1.99
CA PRO A 194 -10.75 2.28 2.11
C PRO A 194 -9.35 2.70 1.62
N LYS A 195 -8.35 1.83 1.78
CA LYS A 195 -6.98 2.07 1.30
C LYS A 195 -6.84 2.29 -0.21
N TRP A 196 -7.86 2.02 -1.03
CA TRP A 196 -7.84 2.42 -2.45
C TRP A 196 -7.67 3.94 -2.63
N ARG A 197 -8.12 4.75 -1.66
CA ARG A 197 -7.94 6.21 -1.67
C ARG A 197 -6.50 6.65 -1.47
N GLU A 198 -5.66 5.79 -0.90
CA GLU A 198 -4.25 6.07 -0.65
C GLU A 198 -3.38 5.78 -1.88
N ILE A 199 -3.93 5.10 -2.90
CA ILE A 199 -3.16 4.74 -4.08
C ILE A 199 -3.00 5.97 -4.98
N ASN A 200 -1.74 6.36 -5.18
CA ASN A 200 -1.38 7.29 -6.23
C ASN A 200 -1.18 6.51 -7.56
N PRO A 201 -2.10 6.60 -8.54
CA PRO A 201 -1.99 5.84 -9.80
C PRO A 201 -0.77 6.28 -10.62
N ALA A 202 -0.26 7.50 -10.39
CA ALA A 202 0.91 8.03 -11.06
C ALA A 202 2.24 7.60 -10.44
N ALA A 203 2.24 6.96 -9.27
CA ALA A 203 3.46 6.56 -8.57
C ALA A 203 4.36 5.65 -9.43
N THR A 204 5.65 5.94 -9.42
CA THR A 204 6.68 5.10 -10.04
C THR A 204 7.24 4.13 -9.02
N VAL A 205 7.69 2.97 -9.49
CA VAL A 205 8.32 1.95 -8.65
C VAL A 205 9.78 1.81 -9.09
N PRO A 206 10.77 2.22 -8.26
CA PRO A 206 12.17 2.12 -8.61
C PRO A 206 12.57 0.70 -9.02
N GLY A 207 13.31 0.57 -10.12
CA GLY A 207 13.76 -0.72 -10.65
C GLY A 207 12.71 -1.53 -11.42
N TRP A 208 11.49 -1.02 -11.58
CA TRP A 208 10.42 -1.69 -12.33
C TRP A 208 9.96 -0.89 -13.54
N THR A 209 9.56 -1.60 -14.60
CA THR A 209 8.92 -1.02 -15.79
C THR A 209 7.40 -1.06 -15.65
N ARG A 210 6.72 0.07 -15.89
CA ARG A 210 5.26 0.11 -15.90
C ARG A 210 4.73 -0.58 -17.16
N PHE A 211 3.67 -1.35 -17.02
CA PHE A 211 3.01 -1.99 -18.14
C PHE A 211 2.45 -0.92 -19.09
N ALA A 212 2.72 -1.04 -20.39
CA ALA A 212 2.45 0.02 -21.37
C ALA A 212 0.98 0.49 -21.39
N VAL A 213 0.03 -0.43 -21.21
CA VAL A 213 -1.40 -0.09 -21.10
C VAL A 213 -1.67 0.76 -19.86
N ALA A 214 -1.11 0.37 -18.71
CA ALA A 214 -1.28 1.11 -17.46
C ALA A 214 -0.70 2.53 -17.57
N ASP A 215 0.46 2.67 -18.22
CA ASP A 215 1.07 3.98 -18.44
C ASP A 215 0.17 4.90 -19.29
N ARG A 216 -0.36 4.38 -20.42
CA ARG A 216 -1.33 5.13 -21.23
C ARG A 216 -2.56 5.56 -20.44
N MET A 217 -3.10 4.67 -19.59
CA MET A 217 -4.26 4.99 -18.76
C MET A 217 -3.95 6.09 -17.73
N VAL A 218 -2.77 6.07 -17.10
CA VAL A 218 -2.32 7.13 -16.19
C VAL A 218 -2.20 8.48 -16.91
N GLN A 219 -1.61 8.50 -18.11
CA GLN A 219 -1.51 9.74 -18.89
C GLN A 219 -2.88 10.27 -19.30
N LYS A 220 -3.81 9.39 -19.70
CA LYS A 220 -5.19 9.75 -20.00
C LYS A 220 -5.88 10.37 -18.78
N MET A 221 -5.78 9.75 -17.61
CA MET A 221 -6.37 10.29 -16.37
C MET A 221 -5.82 11.68 -16.02
N ARG A 222 -4.52 11.91 -16.22
CA ARG A 222 -3.90 13.23 -16.02
C ARG A 222 -4.44 14.28 -16.98
N ALA A 223 -4.53 13.93 -18.27
CA ALA A 223 -5.07 14.82 -19.29
C ALA A 223 -6.55 15.16 -19.01
N ASP A 224 -7.36 14.16 -18.67
CA ASP A 224 -8.78 14.34 -18.31
C ASP A 224 -8.92 15.22 -17.07
N GLY A 225 -8.07 15.02 -16.06
CA GLY A 225 -8.02 15.86 -14.85
C GLY A 225 -7.70 17.32 -15.15
N ALA A 226 -6.65 17.57 -15.95
CA ALA A 226 -6.26 18.91 -16.37
C ALA A 226 -7.37 19.61 -17.19
N ALA A 227 -8.02 18.89 -18.10
CA ALA A 227 -9.13 19.41 -18.90
C ALA A 227 -10.34 19.77 -18.02
N ARG A 228 -10.67 18.93 -17.02
CA ARG A 228 -11.74 19.22 -16.05
C ARG A 228 -11.44 20.46 -15.22
N GLN A 229 -10.21 20.60 -14.72
CA GLN A 229 -9.78 21.77 -13.96
C GLN A 229 -9.81 23.05 -14.82
N GLN A 230 -9.37 22.97 -16.07
CA GLN A 230 -9.45 24.11 -16.98
C GLN A 230 -10.91 24.50 -17.28
N LYS A 231 -11.81 23.52 -17.44
CA LYS A 231 -13.23 23.77 -17.65
C LYS A 231 -13.87 24.41 -16.42
N SER A 232 -13.59 23.92 -15.20
CA SER A 232 -14.13 24.51 -13.97
C SER A 232 -13.64 25.95 -13.79
N LEU A 233 -12.34 26.20 -13.99
CA LEU A 233 -11.77 27.56 -13.94
C LEU A 233 -12.43 28.51 -14.94
N ARG A 234 -12.74 28.03 -16.15
CA ARG A 234 -13.46 28.85 -17.15
C ARG A 234 -14.90 29.15 -16.71
N THR A 235 -15.61 28.17 -16.16
CA THR A 235 -16.97 28.37 -15.65
C THR A 235 -16.99 29.34 -14.47
N ASP A 236 -16.08 29.15 -13.50
CA ASP A 236 -15.92 30.04 -12.35
C ASP A 236 -15.61 31.48 -12.79
N PHE A 237 -14.73 31.65 -13.79
CA PHE A 237 -14.40 32.96 -14.32
C PHE A 237 -15.58 33.63 -15.05
N GLN A 238 -16.40 32.86 -15.78
CA GLN A 238 -17.62 33.38 -16.41
C GLN A 238 -18.65 33.84 -15.37
N GLU A 239 -18.85 33.08 -14.30
CA GLU A 239 -19.73 33.47 -13.20
C GLU A 239 -19.21 34.72 -12.47
N PHE A 240 -17.89 34.81 -12.26
CA PHE A 240 -17.24 36.00 -11.72
C PHE A 240 -17.55 37.24 -12.59
N LEU A 241 -17.35 37.17 -13.90
CA LEU A 241 -17.65 38.27 -14.82
C LEU A 241 -19.14 38.66 -14.80
N ALA A 242 -20.05 37.67 -14.75
CA ALA A 242 -21.49 37.93 -14.66
C ALA A 242 -21.88 38.63 -13.34
N SER A 243 -21.21 38.31 -12.24
CA SER A 243 -21.46 38.92 -10.92
C SER A 243 -20.79 40.28 -10.71
N SER A 244 -19.77 40.61 -11.51
CA SER A 244 -18.95 41.82 -11.35
C SER A 244 -19.43 43.02 -12.20
N GLY A 245 -20.46 42.84 -13.04
CA GLY A 245 -21.03 43.90 -13.89
C GLY A 245 -20.21 44.21 -15.17
N PRO A 246 -20.78 44.95 -16.13
CA PRO A 246 -20.25 45.08 -17.50
C PRO A 246 -19.15 46.15 -17.64
N ASN A 247 -18.19 46.24 -16.72
CA ASN A 247 -17.00 47.05 -16.99
C ASN A 247 -15.79 46.73 -16.10
N PRO A 248 -14.77 46.06 -16.64
CA PRO A 248 -13.42 46.24 -16.18
C PRO A 248 -12.59 46.85 -17.32
N GLU A 249 -12.51 48.19 -17.37
CA GLU A 249 -11.33 48.88 -17.91
C GLU A 249 -10.11 48.67 -16.99
N SER A 250 -9.94 47.47 -16.44
CA SER A 250 -8.91 47.15 -15.47
C SER A 250 -7.81 46.31 -16.11
N ASP A 251 -6.58 46.60 -15.70
CA ASP A 251 -5.39 45.82 -16.00
C ASP A 251 -5.66 44.31 -15.78
N ARG A 252 -5.19 43.45 -16.71
CA ARG A 252 -5.40 42.00 -16.66
C ARG A 252 -4.95 41.41 -15.31
N GLU A 253 -3.93 42.00 -14.71
CA GLU A 253 -3.40 41.60 -13.41
C GLU A 253 -4.32 41.99 -12.24
N ALA A 254 -5.05 43.11 -12.34
CA ALA A 254 -6.05 43.51 -11.36
C ALA A 254 -7.30 42.62 -11.43
N LEU A 255 -7.78 42.32 -12.65
CA LEU A 255 -8.93 41.42 -12.86
C LEU A 255 -8.64 39.99 -12.37
N PHE A 256 -7.42 39.49 -12.62
CA PHE A 256 -7.01 38.18 -12.13
C PHE A 256 -6.93 38.12 -10.59
N ARG A 257 -6.42 39.16 -9.93
CA ARG A 257 -6.40 39.25 -8.46
C ARG A 257 -7.80 39.25 -7.86
N GLN A 258 -8.75 39.97 -8.45
CA GLN A 258 -10.15 39.99 -8.01
C GLN A 258 -10.81 38.63 -8.17
N PHE A 259 -10.57 37.94 -9.29
CA PHE A 259 -11.05 36.58 -9.50
C PHE A 259 -10.52 35.60 -8.44
N LEU A 260 -9.22 35.66 -8.09
CA LEU A 260 -8.64 34.81 -7.05
C LEU A 260 -9.27 35.06 -5.67
N GLN A 261 -9.54 36.33 -5.31
CA GLN A 261 -10.21 36.68 -4.05
C GLN A 261 -11.68 36.19 -4.02
N TRP A 262 -12.39 36.33 -5.14
CA TRP A 262 -13.75 35.82 -5.30
C TRP A 262 -13.80 34.29 -5.15
N GLN A 263 -12.87 33.56 -5.75
CA GLN A 263 -12.81 32.10 -5.63
C GLN A 263 -12.54 31.67 -4.18
N GLN A 264 -11.66 32.37 -3.45
CA GLN A 264 -11.36 32.10 -2.04
C GLN A 264 -12.58 32.30 -1.13
N THR A 265 -13.32 33.40 -1.31
CA THR A 265 -14.54 33.70 -0.52
C THR A 265 -15.65 32.68 -0.78
N ARG A 266 -15.68 32.07 -1.97
CA ARG A 266 -16.62 30.99 -2.32
C ARG A 266 -16.25 29.65 -1.67
N THR A 267 -14.96 29.33 -1.62
CA THR A 267 -14.46 28.10 -0.97
C THR A 267 -14.48 28.15 0.56
N ALA A 268 -14.51 29.35 1.16
CA ALA A 268 -14.47 29.55 2.62
C ALA A 268 -15.85 29.54 3.31
N LYS A 269 -16.96 29.47 2.57
CA LYS A 269 -18.30 29.25 3.16
C LYS A 269 -18.51 27.75 3.39
N PRO A 270 -18.67 27.28 4.63
CA PRO A 270 -19.05 25.89 4.87
C PRO A 270 -20.48 25.67 4.41
N GLN A 271 -20.74 24.51 3.78
CA GLN A 271 -22.07 23.91 3.75
C GLN A 271 -22.38 23.28 5.11
#